data_AF-A0A1Y3S4A1-F1
#
_entry.id   AF-A0A1Y3S4A1-F1
#
_cell.length_a   1.000
_cell.length_b   1.000
_cell.length_c   1.000
_cell.angle_alpha   90.00
_cell.angle_beta   90.00
_cell.angle_gamma   90.00
#
_symmetry.space_group_name_H-M   'P 1'
#
loop_
_entity.id
_entity.type
_entity.pdbx_description
1 polymer ?
#
loop_
_entity_poly.entity_id
_entity_poly.type
_entity_poly.pdbx_seq_one_letter_code
_entity_poly.pdbx_strand_id
1 'polypeptide(L)'
;MMEEENNRIVETLLGLSGASDEHMEEVLSAIPLFTERNMLSEWDGLPVKSRLPPEVEAGFKTRNQWEEQDLYPKDDARPVRMHPSSRAKRTFDYYCVSDIEEVQQTEEEQVRMTIRVDAEVKRNLQRQAKELDMSVSEYIALLVMHPCDEDGETE
;
A
#
# COMPACT_ATOMS: atom_id res chain seq x y z
N MET A 1 17.37 41.87 30.26
CA MET A 1 17.34 42.29 28.84
C MET A 1 16.72 41.13 28.08
N MET A 2 15.72 41.43 27.26
CA MET A 2 14.76 40.48 26.67
C MET A 2 15.43 39.32 25.94
N GLU A 3 15.23 38.11 26.45
CA GLU A 3 15.15 36.88 25.67
C GLU A 3 13.66 36.62 25.46
N GLU A 4 13.11 36.82 24.26
CA GLU A 4 11.87 36.20 23.74
C GLU A 4 11.41 36.89 22.45
N GLU A 5 12.16 36.71 21.36
CA GLU A 5 11.69 37.19 20.05
C GLU A 5 12.00 36.18 18.93
N ASN A 6 11.73 34.89 19.17
CA ASN A 6 12.02 33.88 18.14
C ASN A 6 11.05 32.70 17.99
N ASN A 7 9.84 32.73 18.57
CA ASN A 7 8.90 31.60 18.47
C ASN A 7 7.43 32.01 18.24
N ARG A 8 7.18 33.01 17.39
CA ARG A 8 5.81 33.28 16.91
C ARG A 8 5.77 33.31 15.39
N ILE A 9 5.63 32.14 14.79
CA ILE A 9 4.94 32.04 13.50
C ILE A 9 3.46 32.00 13.84
N VAL A 10 2.89 33.18 14.08
CA VAL A 10 1.45 33.40 14.25
C VAL A 10 0.99 34.12 13.00
N GLU A 11 0.85 33.38 11.90
CA GLU A 11 0.21 33.77 10.63
C GLU A 11 0.35 32.53 9.73
N THR A 12 -0.67 31.74 9.35
CA THR A 12 -2.08 32.03 9.13
C THR A 12 -2.83 30.68 9.11
N LEU A 13 -3.48 30.26 10.19
CA LEU A 13 -4.48 29.17 10.17
C LEU A 13 -5.87 29.72 10.53
N LEU A 14 -6.20 30.87 9.94
CA LEU A 14 -7.58 31.35 9.85
C LEU A 14 -8.34 30.44 8.88
N GLY A 15 -8.84 29.32 9.37
CA GLY A 15 -9.67 28.42 8.55
C GLY A 15 -10.21 27.16 9.22
N LEU A 16 -9.66 26.74 10.37
CA LEU A 16 -10.08 25.50 11.03
C LEU A 16 -10.67 25.78 12.43
N SER A 17 -11.66 26.67 12.49
CA SER A 17 -12.38 27.02 13.73
C SER A 17 -13.36 25.92 14.21
N GLY A 18 -13.00 24.64 14.06
CA GLY A 18 -13.93 23.54 14.39
C GLY A 18 -13.34 22.16 14.61
N ALA A 19 -12.02 21.96 14.56
CA ALA A 19 -11.41 20.71 14.99
C ALA A 19 -11.17 20.78 16.51
N SER A 20 -11.57 19.75 17.27
CA SER A 20 -11.21 19.61 18.68
C SER A 20 -9.68 19.55 18.81
N ASP A 21 -9.10 20.19 19.84
CA ASP A 21 -7.65 20.23 20.09
C ASP A 21 -7.03 18.83 20.06
N GLU A 22 -7.75 17.81 20.54
CA GLU A 22 -7.32 16.41 20.55
C GLU A 22 -7.10 15.83 19.13
N HIS A 23 -7.95 16.21 18.17
CA HIS A 23 -7.85 15.74 16.79
C HIS A 23 -6.75 16.50 16.03
N MET A 24 -6.50 17.77 16.38
CA MET A 24 -5.35 18.51 15.86
C MET A 24 -4.03 17.95 16.39
N GLU A 25 -3.93 17.63 17.68
CA GLU A 25 -2.73 17.02 18.28
C GLU A 25 -2.41 15.65 17.63
N GLU A 26 -3.41 14.80 17.42
CA GLU A 26 -3.25 13.50 16.75
C GLU A 26 -2.76 13.67 15.30
N VAL A 27 -3.42 14.55 14.52
CA VAL A 27 -3.05 14.83 13.13
C VAL A 27 -1.65 15.45 13.02
N LEU A 28 -1.27 16.33 13.95
CA LEU A 28 0.05 16.96 13.97
C LEU A 28 1.15 16.01 14.46
N SER A 29 0.83 15.05 15.33
CA SER A 29 1.78 14.01 15.79
C SER A 29 2.17 13.01 14.69
N ALA A 30 1.26 12.78 13.74
CA ALA A 30 1.47 11.88 12.61
C ALA A 30 2.29 12.53 11.47
N ILE A 31 2.37 13.86 11.44
CA ILE A 31 3.18 14.58 10.46
C ILE A 31 4.59 14.70 11.03
N PRO A 32 5.61 14.10 10.38
CA PRO A 32 6.98 14.31 10.81
C PRO A 32 7.29 15.80 10.68
N LEU A 33 7.52 16.45 11.82
CA LEU A 33 7.87 17.87 11.87
C LEU A 33 9.31 18.03 11.39
N PHE A 34 9.48 18.28 10.09
CA PHE A 34 10.77 18.65 9.48
C PHE A 34 11.06 20.14 9.75
N THR A 35 11.05 20.55 11.02
CA THR A 35 11.13 21.96 11.41
C THR A 35 12.56 22.45 11.61
N GLU A 36 13.53 21.54 11.71
CA GLU A 36 14.93 21.95 11.84
C GLU A 36 15.49 22.41 10.48
N ARG A 37 16.02 23.64 10.46
CA ARG A 37 16.61 24.25 9.26
C ARG A 37 17.73 23.40 8.64
N ASN A 38 18.44 22.62 9.45
CA ASN A 38 19.46 21.69 8.98
C ASN A 38 18.85 20.54 8.15
N MET A 39 17.58 20.16 8.32
CA MET A 39 16.92 19.05 7.61
C MET A 39 16.39 19.47 6.23
N LEU A 40 16.35 20.78 5.93
CA LEU A 40 15.77 21.30 4.70
C LEU A 40 16.82 21.64 3.64
N SER A 41 16.44 21.42 2.39
CA SER A 41 17.19 21.82 1.20
C SER A 41 17.20 23.35 1.09
N GLU A 42 18.37 23.92 0.84
CA GLU A 42 18.52 25.36 0.63
C GLU A 42 17.95 25.83 -0.72
N TRP A 43 17.64 24.89 -1.62
CA TRP A 43 17.16 25.16 -2.97
C TRP A 43 15.67 25.50 -3.00
N ASP A 44 14.88 24.74 -2.25
CA ASP A 44 13.42 24.71 -2.32
C ASP A 44 12.74 24.56 -0.97
N GLY A 45 13.51 24.48 0.12
CA GLY A 45 12.98 24.30 1.48
C GLY A 45 12.40 22.91 1.73
N LEU A 46 12.56 21.95 0.81
CA LEU A 46 12.03 20.59 0.98
C LEU A 46 12.94 19.75 1.90
N PRO A 47 12.38 18.79 2.65
CA PRO A 47 13.17 17.92 3.50
C PRO A 47 14.19 17.11 2.70
N VAL A 48 15.35 16.89 3.30
CA VAL A 48 16.42 16.06 2.76
C VAL A 48 16.50 14.79 3.59
N LYS A 49 16.18 13.65 2.98
CA LYS A 49 16.13 12.34 3.61
C LYS A 49 17.42 12.01 4.38
N SER A 50 18.59 12.21 3.75
CA SER A 50 19.89 11.93 4.38
C SER A 50 20.25 12.85 5.56
N ARG A 51 19.42 13.85 5.88
CA ARG A 51 19.61 14.75 7.02
C ARG A 51 18.65 14.46 8.16
N LEU A 52 17.73 13.51 7.96
CA LEU A 52 16.84 13.04 9.00
C LEU A 52 17.63 12.21 10.00
N PRO A 53 17.16 12.12 11.26
CA PRO A 53 17.69 11.15 12.21
C PRO A 53 17.61 9.73 11.61
N PRO A 54 18.62 8.86 11.83
CA PRO A 54 18.66 7.52 11.22
C PRO A 54 17.40 6.69 11.46
N GLU A 55 16.79 6.83 12.64
CA GLU A 55 15.56 6.14 13.03
C GLU A 55 14.37 6.56 12.15
N VAL A 56 14.32 7.85 11.80
CA VAL A 56 13.27 8.43 10.95
C VAL A 56 13.59 8.14 9.48
N GLU A 57 14.84 8.29 9.06
CA GLU A 57 15.28 8.03 7.69
C GLU A 57 14.96 6.61 7.23
N ALA A 58 15.17 5.62 8.10
CA ALA A 58 14.89 4.21 7.83
C ALA A 58 13.40 3.93 7.64
N GLY A 59 12.54 4.72 8.30
CA GLY A 59 11.08 4.64 8.20
C GLY A 59 10.51 5.20 6.91
N PHE A 60 11.30 5.93 6.11
CA PHE A 60 10.86 6.48 4.82
C PHE A 60 11.40 5.66 3.66
N LYS A 61 10.51 5.11 2.85
CA LYS A 61 10.87 4.45 1.58
C LYS A 61 9.94 4.90 0.46
N THR A 62 10.41 4.83 -0.78
CA THR A 62 9.55 5.10 -1.94
C THR A 62 8.56 3.96 -2.12
N ARG A 63 7.49 4.18 -2.90
CA ARG A 63 6.51 3.13 -3.22
C ARG A 63 7.18 1.85 -3.71
N ASN A 64 8.05 1.95 -4.72
CA ASN A 64 8.74 0.78 -5.27
C ASN A 64 9.58 0.02 -4.22
N GLN A 65 10.19 0.72 -3.25
CA GLN A 65 10.96 0.08 -2.18
C GLN A 65 10.08 -0.63 -1.15
N TRP A 66 8.85 -0.18 -0.96
CA TRP A 66 7.85 -0.89 -0.17
C TRP A 66 7.32 -2.11 -0.94
N GLU A 67 7.02 -1.94 -2.23
CA GLU A 67 6.57 -3.03 -3.12
C GLU A 67 7.59 -4.17 -3.21
N GLU A 68 8.90 -3.87 -3.20
CA GLU A 68 9.98 -4.87 -3.13
C GLU A 68 9.94 -5.75 -1.84
N GLN A 69 9.19 -5.33 -0.83
CA GLN A 69 8.99 -6.06 0.44
C GLN A 69 7.55 -6.58 0.59
N ASP A 70 6.76 -6.62 -0.50
CA ASP A 70 5.33 -6.98 -0.47
C ASP A 70 4.50 -6.09 0.48
N LEU A 71 4.95 -4.86 0.68
CA LEU A 71 4.34 -3.85 1.52
C LEU A 71 3.83 -2.70 0.67
N TYR A 72 2.64 -2.17 0.99
CA TYR A 72 2.02 -1.14 0.16
C TYR A 72 1.59 0.06 1.01
N PRO A 73 1.80 1.30 0.53
CA PRO A 73 1.19 2.44 1.17
C PRO A 73 -0.34 2.33 1.12
N LYS A 74 -1.00 2.68 2.23
CA LYS A 74 -2.46 2.79 2.33
C LYS A 74 -3.01 3.72 1.24
N ASP A 75 -4.28 3.54 0.87
CA ASP A 75 -4.92 4.40 -0.14
C ASP A 75 -5.00 5.88 0.28
N ASP A 76 -5.08 6.14 1.58
CA ASP A 76 -5.06 7.49 2.16
C ASP A 76 -3.66 7.96 2.57
N ALA A 77 -2.62 7.17 2.29
CA ALA A 77 -1.24 7.50 2.62
C ALA A 77 -0.81 8.80 1.96
N ARG A 78 -0.27 9.72 2.76
CA ARG A 78 0.19 11.03 2.27
C ARG A 78 1.70 10.98 2.04
N PRO A 79 2.16 10.89 0.79
CA PRO A 79 3.59 10.89 0.53
C PRO A 79 4.21 12.22 0.95
N VAL A 80 5.40 12.13 1.54
CA VAL A 80 6.25 13.28 1.81
C VAL A 80 7.28 13.40 0.71
N ARG A 81 7.27 14.53 0.01
CA ARG A 81 8.26 14.82 -1.03
C ARG A 81 9.58 15.25 -0.42
N MET A 82 10.65 14.52 -0.71
CA MET A 82 11.98 14.77 -0.15
C MET A 82 13.09 14.66 -1.20
N HIS A 83 14.21 15.32 -0.95
CA HIS A 83 15.47 15.03 -1.63
C HIS A 83 16.12 13.80 -1.01
N PRO A 84 16.66 12.85 -1.80
CA PRO A 84 17.36 11.69 -1.24
C PRO A 84 18.67 12.10 -0.55
N SER A 85 19.31 13.17 -0.99
CA SER A 85 20.51 13.72 -0.37
C SER A 85 20.67 15.20 -0.67
N SER A 86 21.48 15.91 0.13
CA SER A 86 21.72 17.36 -0.02
C SER A 86 22.26 17.78 -1.40
N ARG A 87 22.92 16.85 -2.11
CA ARG A 87 23.54 17.09 -3.42
C ARG A 87 22.63 16.72 -4.58
N ALA A 88 21.61 15.91 -4.32
CA ALA A 88 20.65 15.50 -5.33
C ALA A 88 19.55 16.55 -5.42
N LYS A 89 19.38 17.16 -6.59
CA LYS A 89 18.29 18.12 -6.85
C LYS A 89 16.96 17.43 -7.19
N ARG A 90 16.99 16.12 -7.42
CA ARG A 90 15.80 15.32 -7.72
C ARG A 90 15.07 15.03 -6.41
N THR A 91 13.75 15.17 -6.44
CA THR A 91 12.88 14.80 -5.33
C THR A 91 12.16 13.50 -5.63
N PHE A 92 11.81 12.77 -4.59
CA PHE A 92 10.96 11.60 -4.66
C PHE A 92 9.88 11.67 -3.60
N ASP A 93 8.79 10.96 -3.84
CA ASP A 93 7.67 10.82 -2.93
C ASP A 93 7.96 9.60 -2.03
N TYR A 94 8.18 9.86 -0.73
CA TYR A 94 8.47 8.86 0.28
C TYR A 94 7.26 8.64 1.18
N TYR A 95 7.01 7.39 1.55
CA TYR A 95 5.93 6.97 2.44
C TYR A 95 6.53 6.53 3.77
N CYS A 96 5.91 6.97 4.87
CA CYS A 96 6.29 6.57 6.21
C CYS A 96 5.84 5.14 6.48
N VAL A 97 6.61 4.38 7.25
CA VAL A 97 6.27 3.02 7.70
C VAL A 97 4.89 2.95 8.38
N SER A 98 4.45 4.01 9.05
CA SER A 98 3.11 4.08 9.67
C SER A 98 1.96 4.10 8.66
N ASP A 99 2.24 4.56 7.44
CA ASP A 99 1.29 4.64 6.33
C ASP A 99 1.33 3.39 5.45
N ILE A 100 2.08 2.37 5.85
CA ILE A 100 2.19 1.11 5.14
C ILE A 100 1.22 0.10 5.75
N GLU A 101 0.52 -0.60 4.88
CA GLU A 101 -0.32 -1.73 5.23
C GLU A 101 0.33 -3.01 4.72
N GLU A 102 0.42 -4.02 5.58
CA GLU A 102 0.65 -5.38 5.13
C GLU A 102 -0.59 -5.81 4.36
N VAL A 103 -0.39 -6.29 3.14
CA VAL A 103 -1.50 -6.88 2.38
C VAL A 103 -1.99 -8.08 3.18
N GLN A 104 -3.04 -7.91 3.97
CA GLN A 104 -3.89 -9.02 4.32
C GLN A 104 -4.47 -9.48 3.00
N GLN A 105 -3.95 -10.59 2.48
CA GLN A 105 -4.42 -11.26 1.28
C GLN A 105 -5.91 -11.57 1.45
N THR A 106 -6.73 -10.58 1.15
CA THR A 106 -8.19 -10.69 0.96
C THR A 106 -8.46 -10.31 -0.48
N GLU A 107 -7.60 -10.78 -1.38
CA GLU A 107 -7.93 -10.90 -2.79
C GLU A 107 -8.04 -12.40 -3.01
N GLU A 108 -9.21 -12.84 -3.49
CA GLU A 108 -9.38 -14.15 -4.10
C GLU A 108 -8.36 -14.23 -5.23
N GLU A 109 -7.16 -14.74 -4.93
CA GLU A 109 -6.10 -14.90 -5.91
C GLU A 109 -6.67 -15.81 -7.00
N GLN A 110 -7.02 -15.22 -8.14
CA GLN A 110 -7.44 -15.97 -9.32
C GLN A 110 -6.20 -16.71 -9.84
N VAL A 111 -5.87 -17.82 -9.19
CA VAL A 111 -4.77 -18.69 -9.58
C VAL A 111 -5.11 -19.28 -10.94
N ARG A 112 -4.46 -18.78 -11.98
CA ARG A 112 -4.54 -19.35 -13.33
C ARG A 112 -3.75 -20.64 -13.38
N MET A 113 -4.41 -21.76 -13.15
CA MET A 113 -3.82 -23.09 -13.30
C MET A 113 -4.00 -23.61 -14.74
N THR A 114 -2.92 -24.10 -15.35
CA THR A 114 -2.98 -24.79 -16.66
C THR A 114 -2.82 -26.29 -16.42
N ILE A 115 -3.88 -27.06 -16.67
CA ILE A 115 -3.86 -28.52 -16.57
C ILE A 115 -3.66 -29.16 -17.95
N ARG A 116 -2.87 -30.24 -18.00
CA ARG A 116 -2.76 -31.09 -19.19
C ARG A 116 -3.72 -32.26 -19.02
N VAL A 117 -4.63 -32.42 -19.97
CA VAL A 117 -5.59 -33.52 -20.02
C VAL A 117 -5.56 -34.15 -21.41
N ASP A 118 -5.89 -35.43 -21.48
CA ASP A 118 -6.05 -36.15 -22.74
C ASP A 118 -7.09 -35.47 -23.66
N ALA A 119 -6.89 -35.63 -24.96
CA ALA A 119 -7.73 -34.98 -25.97
C ALA A 119 -9.21 -35.42 -25.88
N GLU A 120 -9.45 -36.66 -25.45
CA GLU A 120 -10.80 -37.19 -25.22
C GLU A 120 -11.46 -36.54 -23.98
N VAL A 121 -10.72 -36.46 -22.87
CA VAL A 121 -11.16 -35.81 -21.63
C VAL A 121 -11.50 -34.34 -21.89
N LYS A 122 -10.67 -33.63 -22.64
CA LYS A 122 -10.93 -32.24 -23.05
C LYS A 122 -12.25 -32.09 -23.81
N ARG A 123 -12.52 -32.96 -24.79
CA ARG A 123 -13.77 -32.92 -25.57
C ARG A 123 -14.99 -33.19 -24.69
N ASN A 124 -14.89 -34.15 -23.78
CA ASN A 124 -15.98 -34.48 -22.85
C ASN A 124 -16.26 -33.30 -21.91
N LEU A 125 -15.24 -32.69 -21.30
CA LEU A 125 -15.39 -31.50 -20.45
C LEU A 125 -16.06 -30.34 -21.20
N GLN A 126 -15.64 -30.08 -22.45
CA GLN A 126 -16.23 -29.03 -23.28
C GLN A 126 -17.69 -29.32 -23.64
N ARG A 127 -18.04 -30.58 -23.93
CA ARG A 127 -19.41 -30.97 -24.24
C ARG A 127 -20.32 -30.81 -23.03
N GLN A 128 -19.91 -31.31 -21.87
CA GLN A 128 -20.70 -31.28 -20.64
C GLN A 128 -20.91 -29.85 -20.13
N ALA A 129 -19.86 -29.02 -20.15
CA ALA A 129 -19.98 -27.60 -19.81
C ALA A 129 -20.99 -26.88 -20.73
N LYS A 130 -21.00 -27.22 -22.03
CA LYS A 130 -21.96 -26.67 -23.00
C LYS A 130 -23.39 -27.15 -22.77
N GLU A 131 -23.59 -28.41 -22.38
CA GLU A 131 -24.92 -28.95 -22.06
C GLU A 131 -25.55 -28.26 -20.85
N LEU A 132 -24.71 -27.80 -19.91
CA LEU A 132 -25.11 -27.09 -18.70
C LEU A 132 -25.06 -25.55 -18.82
N ASP A 133 -24.81 -25.03 -20.03
CA ASP A 133 -24.67 -23.59 -20.31
C ASP A 133 -23.65 -22.86 -19.41
N MET A 134 -22.57 -23.54 -19.03
CA MET A 134 -21.52 -23.02 -18.14
C MET A 134 -20.14 -22.98 -18.80
N SER A 135 -19.22 -22.26 -18.19
CA SER A 135 -17.82 -22.28 -18.63
C SER A 135 -17.15 -23.61 -18.27
N VAL A 136 -16.13 -24.02 -19.03
CA VAL A 136 -15.35 -25.23 -18.72
C VAL A 136 -14.69 -25.13 -17.34
N SER A 137 -14.24 -23.93 -16.96
CA SER A 137 -13.64 -23.68 -15.64
C SER A 137 -14.65 -23.86 -14.50
N GLU A 138 -15.87 -23.35 -14.68
CA GLU A 138 -16.97 -23.48 -13.73
C GLU A 138 -17.42 -24.94 -13.58
N TYR A 139 -17.49 -25.69 -14.70
CA TYR A 139 -17.76 -27.12 -14.67
C TYR A 139 -16.68 -27.92 -13.91
N ILE A 140 -15.40 -27.60 -14.15
CA ILE A 140 -14.29 -28.24 -13.42
C ILE A 140 -14.35 -27.90 -11.93
N ALA A 141 -14.64 -26.65 -11.57
CA ALA A 141 -14.80 -26.26 -10.18
C ALA A 141 -15.93 -27.03 -9.50
N LEU A 142 -17.06 -27.23 -10.18
CA LEU A 142 -18.18 -28.02 -9.68
C LEU A 142 -17.80 -29.49 -9.43
N LEU A 143 -17.05 -30.11 -10.35
CA LEU A 143 -16.54 -31.48 -10.17
C LEU A 143 -15.56 -31.62 -9.00
N VAL A 144 -14.75 -30.58 -8.72
CA VAL A 144 -13.79 -30.58 -7.62
C VAL A 144 -14.47 -30.34 -6.28
N MET A 145 -15.47 -29.46 -6.24
CA MET A 145 -16.22 -29.14 -5.01
C MET A 145 -17.23 -30.23 -4.64
N HIS A 146 -17.77 -30.93 -5.63
CA HIS A 146 -18.65 -32.07 -5.46
C HIS A 146 -17.98 -33.30 -6.08
N PRO A 147 -17.07 -33.96 -5.36
CA PRO A 147 -16.60 -35.26 -5.82
C PRO A 147 -17.84 -36.14 -6.02
N CYS A 148 -17.96 -36.77 -7.19
CA CYS A 148 -18.97 -37.79 -7.38
C CYS A 148 -18.83 -38.78 -6.21
N ASP A 149 -19.88 -38.90 -5.40
CA ASP A 149 -20.02 -40.02 -4.48
C ASP A 149 -20.11 -41.28 -5.34
N GLU A 150 -18.96 -41.84 -5.71
CA GLU A 150 -18.87 -43.21 -6.19
C GLU A 150 -18.90 -44.14 -4.99
N ASP A 151 -20.08 -44.26 -4.37
CA ASP A 151 -20.44 -45.46 -3.64
C ASP A 151 -21.49 -46.19 -4.49
N GLY A 152 -20.99 -47.11 -5.30
CA GLY A 152 -21.81 -48.00 -6.09
C GLY A 152 -22.48 -49.05 -5.21
N GLU A 153 -23.71 -49.41 -5.56
CA GLU A 153 -24.15 -50.79 -5.45
C GLU A 153 -24.80 -51.19 -6.77
N THR A 154 -24.02 -51.90 -7.58
CA THR A 154 -24.54 -52.97 -8.41
C THR A 154 -25.02 -54.09 -7.49
N GLU A 155 -26.33 -54.31 -7.37
CA GLU A 155 -27.01 -55.62 -7.39
C GLU A 155 -28.48 -55.44 -7.82
#